data_AF-A0A150SJ40-F1
#
_entry.id   AF-A0A150SJ40-F1
#
_cell.length_a   1.000
_cell.length_b   1.000
_cell.length_c   1.000
_cell.angle_alpha   90.00
_cell.angle_beta   90.00
_cell.angle_gamma   90.00
#
_symmetry.space_group_name_H-M   'P 1'
#
loop_
_entity.id
_entity.type
_entity.pdbx_description
1 polymer ?
#
loop_
_entity_poly.entity_id
_entity_poly.type
_entity_poly.pdbx_seq_one_letter_code
_entity_poly.pdbx_strand_id
1 'polypeptide(L)'
;MRRLPPIALLLVALAAPVAIGLGARDASASVAYESPYTFEQTFGTALRLVRVDLGFKLVEKDVSNGYLLFEYRSPESGSRVTQGSIEVVNGNAGVHVAVQLPAMPQYHEQVLLDGLVKKLAAEHGAPPKKAPPPPPPPPDAPPPDAGAP
;
A
#
# COMPACT_ATOMS: atom_id res chain seq x y z
N MET A 1 48.79 41.10 13.01
CA MET A 1 47.97 39.99 13.55
C MET A 1 46.51 40.44 13.56
N ARG A 2 45.75 40.17 12.49
CA ARG A 2 44.35 40.60 12.35
C ARG A 2 43.45 39.64 13.15
N ARG A 3 42.80 40.14 14.20
CA ARG A 3 41.79 39.39 14.96
C ARG A 3 40.48 39.36 14.18
N LEU A 4 40.00 38.16 13.85
CA LEU A 4 38.68 37.93 13.27
C LEU A 4 37.60 38.27 14.32
N PRO A 5 36.52 38.99 13.96
CA PRO A 5 35.47 39.36 14.90
C PRO A 5 34.55 38.16 15.19
N PRO A 6 34.05 38.00 16.43
CA PRO A 6 33.33 36.82 16.90
C PRO A 6 31.89 36.71 16.36
N ILE A 7 31.47 37.62 15.48
CA ILE A 7 30.09 37.74 15.00
C ILE A 7 29.75 36.66 13.97
N ALA A 8 30.75 36.11 13.26
CA ALA A 8 30.53 35.05 12.28
C ALA A 8 30.12 33.70 12.90
N LEU A 9 30.35 33.50 14.20
CA LEU A 9 30.05 32.24 14.90
C LEU A 9 28.60 32.14 15.38
N LEU A 10 27.89 33.27 15.51
CA LEU A 10 26.51 33.28 16.03
C LEU A 10 25.46 32.99 14.95
N LEU A 11 25.73 33.37 13.69
CA LEU A 11 24.80 33.15 12.57
C LEU A 11 24.75 31.70 12.09
N VAL A 12 25.81 30.91 12.33
CA VAL A 12 25.84 29.48 11.98
C VAL A 12 25.10 28.63 13.03
N ALA A 13 25.04 29.09 14.28
CA ALA A 13 24.39 28.35 15.38
C ALA A 13 22.85 28.43 15.36
N LEU A 14 22.26 29.46 14.74
CA LEU A 14 20.80 29.64 14.68
C LEU A 14 20.16 29.07 13.40
N ALA A 15 20.96 28.70 12.39
CA ALA A 15 20.49 28.07 11.15
C ALA A 15 20.35 26.53 11.27
N ALA A 16 20.94 25.93 12.31
CA ALA A 16 20.97 24.49 12.50
C ALA A 16 19.63 23.82 12.87
N PRO A 17 18.64 24.44 13.56
CA PRO A 17 17.39 23.75 13.87
C PRO A 17 16.36 23.77 12.73
N VAL A 18 16.49 24.67 11.74
CA VAL A 18 15.48 24.81 10.66
C VAL A 18 15.63 23.75 9.57
N ALA A 19 16.83 23.18 9.41
CA ALA A 19 17.10 22.17 8.38
C ALA A 19 16.56 20.76 8.71
N ILE A 20 16.14 20.50 9.95
CA ILE A 20 15.71 19.15 10.37
C ILE A 20 14.24 18.87 10.02
N GLY A 21 13.43 19.90 9.73
CA GLY A 21 11.99 19.74 9.46
C GLY A 21 11.61 19.37 8.02
N LEU A 22 12.51 19.51 7.04
CA LEU A 22 12.18 19.34 5.61
C LEU A 22 12.39 17.91 5.10
N GLY A 23 12.77 16.99 5.99
CA GLY A 23 13.05 15.59 5.68
C GLY A 23 12.02 14.59 6.21
N ALA A 24 10.83 15.04 6.63
CA ALA A 24 9.72 14.13 6.88
C ALA A 24 9.26 13.56 5.54
N ARG A 25 9.99 12.55 5.05
CA ARG A 25 9.44 11.60 4.09
C ARG A 25 8.29 10.94 4.82
N ASP A 26 7.06 11.27 4.42
CA ASP A 26 5.90 10.49 4.80
C ASP A 26 6.24 9.03 4.50
N ALA A 27 6.42 8.25 5.55
CA ALA A 27 6.52 6.82 5.43
C ALA A 27 5.12 6.34 5.05
N SER A 28 4.78 6.41 3.76
CA SER A 28 3.66 5.68 3.19
C SER A 28 4.05 4.20 3.16
N ALA A 29 4.10 3.59 4.34
CA ALA A 29 4.23 2.16 4.49
C ALA A 29 2.83 1.54 4.39
N SER A 30 2.13 1.81 3.28
CA SER A 30 0.94 1.03 2.96
C SER A 30 1.38 -0.42 2.80
N VAL A 31 0.73 -1.33 3.53
CA VAL A 31 0.96 -2.75 3.31
C VAL A 31 0.24 -3.07 2.01
N ALA A 32 0.99 -3.13 0.91
CA ALA A 32 0.45 -3.43 -0.40
C ALA A 32 0.55 -4.93 -0.67
N TYR A 33 -0.54 -5.52 -1.14
CA TYR A 33 -0.60 -6.91 -1.57
C TYR A 33 -0.85 -6.96 -3.09
N GLU A 34 -0.03 -7.71 -3.80
CA GLU A 34 -0.32 -8.08 -5.19
C GLU A 34 -1.15 -9.36 -5.23
N SER A 35 -2.44 -9.19 -5.50
CA SER A 35 -3.37 -10.29 -5.69
C SER A 35 -3.15 -10.94 -7.08
N PRO A 36 -2.99 -12.27 -7.13
CA PRO A 36 -2.94 -13.05 -8.36
C PRO A 36 -4.33 -13.35 -8.95
N TYR A 37 -5.40 -12.93 -8.27
CA TYR A 37 -6.78 -13.11 -8.70
C TYR A 37 -7.27 -11.89 -9.49
N THR A 38 -8.41 -12.02 -10.19
CA THR A 38 -8.99 -10.88 -10.91
C THR A 38 -9.47 -9.79 -9.95
N PHE A 39 -9.77 -8.61 -10.50
CA PHE A 39 -10.32 -7.51 -9.74
C PHE A 39 -11.64 -7.91 -9.07
N GLU A 40 -12.54 -8.56 -9.80
CA GLU A 40 -13.86 -8.96 -9.32
C GLU A 40 -13.77 -9.99 -8.19
N GLN A 41 -12.83 -10.94 -8.31
CA GLN A 41 -12.55 -11.90 -7.25
C GLN A 41 -12.01 -11.19 -6.01
N THR A 42 -11.00 -10.34 -6.19
CA THR A 42 -10.32 -9.61 -5.11
C THR A 42 -11.27 -8.67 -4.37
N PHE A 43 -11.96 -7.80 -5.11
CA PHE A 43 -12.92 -6.83 -4.57
C PHE A 43 -14.11 -7.54 -3.92
N GLY A 44 -14.66 -8.57 -4.58
CA GLY A 44 -15.77 -9.35 -4.04
C GLY A 44 -15.43 -10.06 -2.74
N THR A 45 -14.24 -10.66 -2.67
CA THR A 45 -13.75 -11.33 -1.45
C THR A 45 -13.42 -10.32 -0.35
N ALA A 46 -12.84 -9.16 -0.68
CA ALA A 46 -12.61 -8.08 0.30
C ALA A 46 -13.92 -7.57 0.92
N LEU A 47 -14.95 -7.36 0.10
CA LEU A 47 -16.28 -6.97 0.57
C LEU A 47 -16.86 -8.01 1.54
N ARG A 48 -16.75 -9.30 1.21
CA ARG A 48 -17.25 -10.39 2.07
C ARG A 48 -16.42 -10.51 3.35
N LEU A 49 -15.10 -10.37 3.28
CA LEU A 49 -14.24 -10.36 4.46
C LEU A 49 -14.69 -9.27 5.45
N VAL A 50 -14.80 -8.03 4.98
CA VAL A 50 -15.17 -6.88 5.82
C VAL A 50 -16.57 -7.06 6.42
N ARG A 51 -17.59 -7.35 5.59
CA ARG A 51 -18.99 -7.32 6.02
C ARG A 51 -19.49 -8.63 6.63
N VAL A 52 -19.08 -9.76 6.08
CA VAL A 52 -19.62 -11.08 6.45
C VAL A 52 -18.74 -11.73 7.50
N ASP A 53 -17.45 -11.84 7.24
CA ASP A 53 -16.54 -12.59 8.11
C ASP A 53 -16.17 -11.79 9.37
N LEU A 54 -15.86 -10.49 9.20
CA LEU A 54 -15.44 -9.61 10.30
C LEU A 54 -16.59 -8.82 10.92
N GLY A 55 -17.75 -8.79 10.26
CA GLY A 55 -18.94 -8.07 10.75
C GLY A 55 -18.77 -6.56 10.86
N PHE A 56 -17.79 -5.98 10.16
CA PHE A 56 -17.58 -4.53 10.16
C PHE A 56 -18.68 -3.81 9.39
N LYS A 57 -19.05 -2.63 9.88
CA LYS A 57 -20.04 -1.79 9.21
C LYS A 57 -19.39 -1.16 7.99
N LEU A 58 -19.94 -1.46 6.81
CA LEU A 58 -19.55 -0.83 5.57
C LEU A 58 -20.16 0.58 5.51
N VAL A 59 -19.31 1.58 5.32
CA VAL A 59 -19.70 2.99 5.15
C VAL A 59 -19.97 3.27 3.69
N GLU A 60 -19.08 2.83 2.79
CA GLU A 60 -19.19 3.07 1.36
C GLU A 60 -18.63 1.89 0.55
N LYS A 61 -19.23 1.67 -0.63
CA LYS A 61 -18.79 0.70 -1.62
C LYS A 61 -18.80 1.38 -2.98
N ASP A 62 -17.63 1.66 -3.51
CA ASP A 62 -17.44 2.18 -4.86
C ASP A 62 -16.64 1.17 -5.67
N VAL A 63 -17.36 0.36 -6.46
CA VAL A 63 -16.74 -0.68 -7.29
C VAL A 63 -15.97 -0.07 -8.46
N SER A 64 -16.46 1.04 -9.00
CA SER A 64 -15.90 1.68 -10.19
C SER A 64 -14.51 2.24 -9.91
N ASN A 65 -14.30 2.78 -8.70
CA ASN A 65 -13.01 3.28 -8.25
C ASN A 65 -12.22 2.29 -7.39
N GLY A 66 -12.78 1.12 -7.07
CA GLY A 66 -12.10 0.08 -6.29
C GLY A 66 -11.99 0.36 -4.80
N TYR A 67 -12.93 1.12 -4.23
CA TYR A 67 -12.93 1.51 -2.82
C TYR A 67 -13.97 0.79 -1.96
N LEU A 68 -13.56 0.38 -0.77
CA LEU A 68 -14.41 -0.01 0.35
C LEU A 68 -14.05 0.82 1.57
N LEU A 69 -15.00 1.57 2.12
CA LEU A 69 -14.83 2.31 3.38
C LEU A 69 -15.64 1.63 4.47
N PHE A 70 -15.07 1.48 5.66
CA PHE A 70 -15.73 0.76 6.76
C PHE A 70 -15.34 1.30 8.13
N GLU A 71 -16.17 0.99 9.12
CA GLU A 71 -15.88 1.20 10.54
C GLU A 71 -15.08 0.00 11.09
N TYR A 72 -13.83 0.24 11.46
CA TYR A 72 -12.96 -0.72 12.10
C TYR A 72 -13.15 -0.72 13.61
N ARG A 73 -13.19 -1.92 14.19
CA ARG A 73 -13.20 -2.15 15.64
C ARG A 73 -12.06 -3.11 15.97
N SER A 74 -11.02 -2.61 16.62
CA SER A 74 -9.93 -3.44 17.11
C SER A 74 -10.40 -4.26 18.32
N PRO A 75 -10.06 -5.56 18.41
CA PRO A 75 -10.28 -6.36 19.60
C PRO A 75 -9.69 -5.73 20.87
N GLU A 76 -8.60 -4.97 20.73
CA GLU A 76 -7.83 -4.40 21.83
C GLU A 76 -8.33 -3.01 22.26
N SER A 77 -9.09 -2.32 21.41
CA SER A 77 -9.52 -0.93 21.63
C SER A 77 -10.90 -0.80 22.28
N GLY A 78 -11.49 -1.91 22.74
CA GLY A 78 -12.81 -1.92 23.38
C GLY A 78 -13.91 -1.43 22.44
N SER A 79 -14.59 -0.34 22.81
CA SER A 79 -15.69 0.24 22.03
C SER A 79 -15.26 1.29 21.00
N ARG A 80 -13.96 1.62 20.92
CA ARG A 80 -13.46 2.65 20.01
C ARG A 80 -13.63 2.20 18.56
N VAL A 81 -14.26 3.07 17.77
CA VAL A 81 -14.45 2.89 16.33
C VAL A 81 -13.52 3.82 15.60
N THR A 82 -12.83 3.31 14.60
CA THR A 82 -12.01 4.10 13.68
C THR A 82 -12.44 3.83 12.24
N GLN A 83 -12.09 4.73 11.33
CA GLN A 83 -12.35 4.53 9.91
C GLN A 83 -11.22 3.72 9.28
N GLY A 84 -11.58 2.80 8.39
CA GLY A 84 -10.66 2.05 7.54
C GLY A 84 -11.08 2.07 6.09
N SER A 85 -10.12 1.79 5.21
CA SER A 85 -10.36 1.61 3.79
C SER A 85 -9.62 0.39 3.24
N ILE A 86 -10.22 -0.23 2.21
CA ILE A 86 -9.53 -1.14 1.29
C ILE A 86 -9.63 -0.54 -0.10
N GLU A 87 -8.49 -0.38 -0.75
CA GLU A 87 -8.36 0.00 -2.15
C GLU A 87 -7.94 -1.22 -2.96
N VAL A 88 -8.60 -1.44 -4.09
CA VAL A 88 -8.30 -2.51 -5.04
C VAL A 88 -8.13 -1.85 -6.40
N VAL A 89 -6.98 -2.03 -7.04
CA VAL A 89 -6.65 -1.36 -8.30
C VAL A 89 -6.06 -2.37 -9.27
N ASN A 90 -6.50 -2.31 -10.53
CA ASN A 90 -5.83 -3.06 -11.60
C ASN A 90 -4.47 -2.45 -11.90
N GLY A 91 -3.40 -3.22 -11.76
CA GLY A 91 -2.06 -2.88 -12.21
C GLY A 91 -1.63 -3.71 -13.41
N ASN A 92 -0.47 -3.38 -13.96
CA ASN A 92 0.09 -4.08 -15.12
C ASN A 92 0.44 -5.55 -14.84
N ALA A 93 0.78 -5.88 -13.58
CA ALA A 93 1.26 -7.21 -13.17
C ALA A 93 0.23 -8.01 -12.35
N GLY A 94 -0.99 -7.49 -12.18
CA GLY A 94 -2.02 -8.09 -11.34
C GLY A 94 -2.87 -7.03 -10.63
N VAL A 95 -3.60 -7.45 -9.60
CA VAL A 95 -4.45 -6.56 -8.82
C VAL A 95 -3.70 -6.11 -7.57
N HIS A 96 -3.53 -4.80 -7.39
CA HIS A 96 -2.94 -4.24 -6.17
C HIS A 96 -4.04 -4.01 -5.13
N VAL A 97 -3.77 -4.40 -3.90
CA VAL A 97 -4.64 -4.16 -2.75
C VAL A 97 -3.87 -3.38 -1.72
N ALA A 98 -4.47 -2.30 -1.22
CA ALA A 98 -3.97 -1.54 -0.08
C ALA A 98 -5.05 -1.50 1.00
N VAL A 99 -4.64 -1.69 2.26
CA VAL A 99 -5.51 -1.50 3.42
C VAL A 99 -4.95 -0.34 4.22
N GLN A 100 -5.82 0.58 4.65
CA GLN A 100 -5.42 1.72 5.47
C GLN A 100 -6.28 1.80 6.72
N LEU A 101 -5.61 1.91 7.87
CA LEU A 101 -6.19 2.16 9.18
C LEU A 101 -5.40 3.27 9.87
N PRO A 102 -5.53 4.55 9.46
CA PRO A 102 -4.61 5.63 9.87
C PRO A 102 -4.55 5.88 11.38
N ALA A 103 -5.61 5.52 12.11
CA ALA A 103 -5.70 5.67 13.55
C ALA A 103 -5.19 4.45 14.34
N MET A 104 -4.66 3.44 13.66
CA MET A 104 -4.18 2.18 14.24
C MET A 104 -2.72 1.92 13.83
N PRO A 105 -1.97 1.14 14.62
CA PRO A 105 -0.68 0.63 14.18
C PRO A 105 -0.79 -0.30 12.97
N GLN A 106 0.27 -0.32 12.14
CA GLN A 106 0.33 -1.03 10.86
C GLN A 106 0.00 -2.54 10.92
N TYR A 107 0.25 -3.21 12.06
CA TYR A 107 -0.04 -4.64 12.18
C TYR A 107 -1.54 -4.95 11.99
N HIS A 108 -2.44 -4.01 12.31
CA HIS A 108 -3.86 -4.22 12.06
C HIS A 108 -4.17 -4.29 10.56
N GLU A 109 -3.47 -3.49 9.74
CA GLU A 109 -3.56 -3.54 8.29
C GLU A 109 -3.02 -4.87 7.76
N GLN A 110 -1.88 -5.33 8.31
CA GLN A 110 -1.29 -6.64 7.97
C GLN A 110 -2.24 -7.79 8.28
N VAL A 111 -2.89 -7.78 9.45
CA VAL A 111 -3.86 -8.82 9.85
C VAL A 111 -5.05 -8.87 8.89
N LEU A 112 -5.56 -7.72 8.44
CA LEU A 112 -6.65 -7.67 7.46
C LEU A 112 -6.22 -8.21 6.10
N LEU A 113 -5.01 -7.87 5.65
CA LEU A 113 -4.45 -8.38 4.40
C LEU A 113 -4.20 -9.88 4.45
N ASP A 114 -3.59 -10.40 5.52
CA ASP A 114 -3.40 -11.83 5.71
C ASP A 114 -4.74 -12.59 5.72
N GLY A 115 -5.76 -12.01 6.35
CA GLY A 115 -7.13 -12.53 6.30
C GLY A 115 -7.68 -12.57 4.87
N LEU A 116 -7.48 -11.49 4.10
CA LEU A 116 -7.89 -11.42 2.70
C LEU A 116 -7.17 -12.47 1.83
N VAL A 117 -5.85 -12.61 1.97
CA VAL A 117 -5.05 -13.61 1.24
C VAL A 117 -5.56 -15.02 1.50
N LYS A 118 -5.78 -15.36 2.77
CA LYS A 118 -6.32 -16.67 3.17
C LYS A 118 -7.72 -16.90 2.60
N LYS A 119 -8.59 -15.89 2.67
CA LYS A 119 -9.97 -15.98 2.17
C LYS A 119 -10.00 -16.13 0.65
N LEU A 120 -9.14 -15.41 -0.07
CA LEU A 120 -9.02 -15.54 -1.53
C LEU A 120 -8.64 -16.96 -1.93
N ALA A 121 -7.66 -17.55 -1.26
CA ALA A 121 -7.27 -18.93 -1.50
C ALA A 121 -8.38 -19.93 -1.15
N ALA A 122 -9.15 -19.66 -0.09
CA ALA A 122 -10.27 -20.51 0.31
C ALA A 122 -11.47 -20.44 -0.66
N GLU A 123 -11.76 -19.25 -1.21
CA GLU A 123 -12.91 -19.03 -2.11
C GLU A 123 -12.61 -19.41 -3.56
N HIS A 124 -11.38 -19.18 -4.04
CA HIS A 124 -11.03 -19.28 -5.45
C HIS A 124 -9.97 -20.35 -5.74
N GLY A 125 -9.52 -21.09 -4.72
CA GLY A 125 -8.48 -22.10 -4.84
C GLY A 125 -7.06 -21.51 -4.87
N ALA A 126 -6.06 -22.33 -5.20
CA ALA A 126 -4.68 -21.85 -5.27
C ALA A 126 -4.51 -20.80 -6.39
N PRO A 127 -3.72 -19.73 -6.17
CA PRO A 127 -3.40 -18.77 -7.21
C PRO A 127 -2.92 -19.44 -8.50
N PRO A 128 -3.30 -18.94 -9.69
CA PRO A 128 -2.61 -19.33 -10.90
C PRO A 128 -1.11 -19.03 -10.73
N LYS A 129 -0.25 -20.00 -11.03
CA LYS A 129 1.21 -19.80 -10.94
C LYS A 129 1.58 -18.65 -11.87
N LYS A 130 2.17 -17.56 -11.33
CA LYS A 130 2.74 -16.49 -12.15
C LYS A 130 3.67 -17.15 -13.17
N ALA A 131 3.48 -16.84 -14.46
CA ALA A 131 4.37 -17.32 -15.50
C ALA A 131 5.82 -16.89 -15.16
N PRO A 132 6.83 -17.75 -15.36
CA PRO A 132 8.22 -17.35 -15.17
C PRO A 132 8.50 -16.07 -15.98
N PRO A 133 9.30 -15.13 -15.45
CA PRO A 133 9.74 -13.99 -16.24
C PRO A 133 10.38 -14.49 -17.55
N PRO A 134 10.17 -13.79 -18.68
CA PRO A 134 10.81 -14.17 -19.92
C PRO A 134 12.33 -14.25 -19.71
N PRO A 135 13.02 -15.23 -20.32
CA PRO A 135 14.46 -15.33 -20.21
C PRO A 135 15.11 -14.01 -20.67
N PRO A 136 16.22 -13.60 -20.04
CA PRO A 136 16.93 -12.40 -20.47
C PRO A 136 17.29 -12.54 -21.96
N PRO A 137 17.25 -11.43 -22.74
CA PRO A 137 17.64 -11.48 -24.14
C PRO A 137 19.09 -11.98 -24.25
N PRO A 138 19.43 -12.77 -25.29
CA PRO A 138 20.80 -13.18 -25.54
C PRO A 138 21.73 -11.96 -25.59
N PRO A 139 22.99 -12.07 -25.11
CA PRO A 139 23.95 -10.97 -25.09
C PRO A 139 24.17 -10.27 -26.43
N ASP A 140 23.88 -10.95 -27.54
CA ASP A 140 24.13 -10.48 -28.91
C ASP A 140 22.85 -10.24 -29.73
N ALA A 141 21.69 -10.03 -29.09
CA ALA A 141 20.49 -9.66 -29.82
C ALA A 141 20.67 -8.26 -30.47
N PRO A 142 20.61 -8.13 -31.81
CA PRO A 142 20.61 -6.83 -32.46
C PRO A 142 19.39 -6.02 -31.98
N PRO A 143 19.49 -4.68 -31.88
CA PRO A 143 18.34 -3.84 -31.60
C PRO A 143 17.21 -4.17 -32.59
N PRO A 144 15.94 -4.22 -32.15
CA PRO A 144 14.83 -4.41 -33.07
C PRO A 144 14.86 -3.29 -34.10
N ASP A 145 15.04 -3.68 -35.36
CA ASP A 145 15.13 -2.78 -36.49
C ASP A 145 13.82 -2.00 -36.57
N ALA A 146 13.89 -0.70 -36.28
CA ALA A 146 12.77 0.21 -36.42
C ALA A 146 12.52 0.41 -37.91
N GLY A 147 11.76 -0.52 -38.50
CA GLY A 147 11.33 -0.46 -39.88
C GLY A 147 10.51 0.81 -40.14
N ALA A 148 11.11 1.75 -40.84
CA ALA A 148 10.48 2.76 -41.69
C ALA A 148 11.38 2.92 -42.92
N PRO A 149 10.87 3.19 -44.14
CA PRO A 149 9.58 3.83 -44.45
C PRO A 149 8.52 2.95 -45.13
#